data_AF-A0A923Y7M8-F1
#
_entry.id   AF-A0A923Y7M8-F1
#
_cell.length_a   1.000
_cell.length_b   1.000
_cell.length_c   1.000
_cell.angle_alpha   90.00
_cell.angle_beta   90.00
_cell.angle_gamma   90.00
#
_symmetry.space_group_name_H-M   'P 1'
#
loop_
_entity.id
_entity.type
_entity.pdbx_description
1 polymer ?
#
loop_
_entity_poly.entity_id
_entity_poly.type
_entity_poly.pdbx_seq_one_letter_code
_entity_poly.pdbx_strand_id
1 'polypeptide(L)'
;VFNKTESSFEKTCLVEFPRPGVWVLGLISARPKGEIADKLGPDKIAVFIGLTPFTSGFVAFVSRQDVIELDLTVEEAAKLVASGGLVYPVPRDVEPL
;
A
#
# COMPACT_ATOMS: atom_id res chain seq x y z
N VAL A 1 -25.13 4.38 7.09
CA VAL A 1 -25.03 2.92 7.34
C VAL A 1 -24.14 2.34 6.25
N PHE A 2 -22.85 2.16 6.51
CA PHE A 2 -21.91 1.59 5.53
C PHE A 2 -21.97 0.07 5.62
N ASN A 3 -22.40 -0.55 4.54
CA ASN A 3 -22.64 -1.97 4.45
C ASN A 3 -21.31 -2.73 4.45
N LYS A 4 -21.12 -3.54 5.48
CA LYS A 4 -19.91 -4.30 5.79
C LYS A 4 -19.92 -5.62 5.01
N THR A 5 -19.65 -5.60 3.70
CA THR A 5 -19.40 -6.84 2.93
C THR A 5 -18.68 -6.56 1.62
N GLU A 6 -17.35 -6.48 1.67
CA GLU A 6 -16.39 -6.85 0.61
C GLU A 6 -15.00 -6.45 1.11
N SER A 7 -14.36 -7.35 1.87
CA SER A 7 -12.91 -7.38 2.16
C SER A 7 -12.19 -6.03 2.07
N SER A 8 -12.27 -5.20 3.12
CA SER A 8 -11.36 -4.08 3.31
C SER A 8 -9.93 -4.63 3.29
N PHE A 9 -9.19 -4.48 2.19
CA PHE A 9 -7.81 -4.93 2.12
C PHE A 9 -6.92 -3.98 2.92
N GLU A 10 -7.04 -3.96 4.24
CA GLU A 10 -6.20 -3.17 5.16
C GLU A 10 -4.76 -3.74 5.26
N LYS A 11 -4.15 -4.05 4.11
CA LYS A 11 -2.78 -4.55 4.04
C LYS A 11 -1.83 -3.46 3.58
N THR A 12 -0.68 -3.44 4.21
CA THR A 12 0.45 -2.60 3.80
C THR A 12 1.22 -3.31 2.68
N CYS A 13 1.89 -2.54 1.84
CA CYS A 13 2.66 -3.08 0.73
C CYS A 13 3.82 -2.15 0.34
N LEU A 14 4.74 -2.68 -0.45
CA LEU A 14 5.73 -1.92 -1.20
C LEU A 14 5.38 -1.97 -2.69
N VAL A 15 5.57 -0.85 -3.36
CA VAL A 15 5.42 -0.72 -4.81
C VAL A 15 6.49 0.22 -5.37
N GLU A 16 6.94 -0.02 -6.59
CA GLU A 16 7.86 0.89 -7.26
C GLU A 16 7.13 2.14 -7.77
N PHE A 17 7.56 3.32 -7.29
CA PHE A 17 7.02 4.61 -7.69
C PHE A 17 8.02 5.74 -7.36
N PRO A 18 8.21 6.75 -8.24
CA PRO A 18 7.59 6.93 -9.55
C PRO A 18 8.34 6.21 -10.69
N ARG A 19 9.46 5.52 -10.39
CA ARG A 19 10.29 4.82 -11.39
C ARG A 19 10.87 3.54 -10.79
N PRO A 20 11.33 2.59 -11.64
CA PRO A 20 12.00 1.39 -11.17
C PRO A 20 13.21 1.68 -10.25
N GLY A 21 13.37 0.83 -9.23
CA GLY A 21 14.36 0.95 -8.17
C GLY A 21 14.00 1.92 -7.06
N VAL A 22 12.85 2.60 -7.10
CA VAL A 22 12.37 3.49 -6.03
C VAL A 22 11.11 2.91 -5.43
N TRP A 23 11.17 2.49 -4.17
CA TRP A 23 10.06 1.82 -3.48
C TRP A 23 9.36 2.75 -2.51
N VAL A 24 8.03 2.69 -2.50
CA VAL A 24 7.19 3.42 -1.56
C VAL A 24 6.31 2.46 -0.78
N LEU A 25 6.08 2.81 0.48
CA LEU A 25 5.09 2.15 1.32
C LEU A 25 3.69 2.63 0.91
N GLY A 26 2.77 1.68 0.70
CA GLY A 26 1.38 1.97 0.35
C GLY A 26 0.40 1.07 1.10
N LEU A 27 -0.88 1.44 1.03
CA LEU A 27 -2.00 0.65 1.53
C LEU A 27 -2.77 0.09 0.34
N ILE A 28 -2.91 -1.23 0.29
CA ILE A 28 -3.82 -1.87 -0.66
C ILE A 28 -5.24 -1.42 -0.30
N SER A 29 -6.11 -1.24 -1.29
CA SER A 29 -7.50 -0.82 -1.02
C SER A 29 -8.49 -1.79 -1.65
N ALA A 30 -8.62 -1.75 -2.98
CA ALA A 30 -9.52 -2.61 -3.73
C ALA A 30 -9.07 -2.77 -5.18
N ARG A 31 -9.74 -3.67 -5.91
CA ARG A 31 -9.68 -3.68 -7.37
C ARG A 31 -10.39 -2.44 -7.92
N PRO A 32 -9.93 -1.87 -9.05
CA PRO A 32 -10.67 -0.83 -9.75
C PRO A 32 -12.08 -1.32 -10.10
N LYS A 33 -13.05 -0.40 -10.11
CA LYS A 33 -14.44 -0.65 -10.52
C LYS A 33 -14.85 0.42 -11.54
N GLY A 34 -15.87 0.13 -12.35
CA GLY A 34 -16.42 1.06 -13.35
C GLY A 34 -15.41 1.44 -14.44
N GLU A 35 -15.45 2.71 -14.88
CA GLU A 35 -14.64 3.21 -15.99
C GLU A 35 -13.13 2.94 -15.83
N ILE A 36 -12.62 2.97 -14.60
CA ILE A 36 -11.20 2.70 -14.34
C ILE A 36 -10.87 1.24 -14.64
N ALA A 37 -11.75 0.30 -14.29
CA ALA A 37 -11.55 -1.12 -14.58
C ALA A 37 -11.65 -1.38 -16.09
N ASP A 38 -12.59 -0.73 -16.78
CA ASP A 38 -12.78 -0.86 -18.22
C ASP A 38 -11.55 -0.39 -19.01
N LYS A 39 -10.88 0.67 -18.54
CA LYS A 39 -9.69 1.22 -19.21
C LYS A 39 -8.39 0.53 -18.84
N LEU A 40 -8.23 0.07 -17.60
CA LEU A 40 -6.96 -0.47 -17.10
C LEU A 40 -6.89 -2.00 -17.08
N GLY A 41 -8.04 -2.67 -17.21
CA GLY A 41 -8.16 -4.12 -17.14
C GLY A 41 -8.27 -4.68 -15.71
N PRO A 42 -8.60 -5.98 -15.58
CA PRO A 42 -8.95 -6.61 -14.31
C PRO A 42 -7.76 -6.89 -13.37
N ASP A 43 -6.53 -6.83 -13.88
CA ASP A 43 -5.31 -7.24 -13.16
C ASP A 43 -4.66 -6.12 -12.35
N LYS A 44 -5.24 -4.92 -12.36
CA LYS A 44 -4.79 -3.80 -11.57
C LYS A 44 -5.38 -3.83 -10.15
N ILE A 45 -4.62 -3.31 -9.21
CA ILE A 45 -5.06 -3.04 -7.84
C ILE A 45 -4.79 -1.59 -7.48
N ALA A 46 -5.67 -1.01 -6.68
CA ALA A 46 -5.51 0.35 -6.16
C ALA A 46 -4.65 0.31 -4.90
N VAL A 47 -3.55 1.06 -4.94
CA VAL A 47 -2.65 1.30 -3.81
C VAL A 47 -2.74 2.78 -3.44
N PHE A 48 -3.16 3.08 -2.21
CA PHE A 48 -3.09 4.42 -1.66
C PHE A 48 -1.67 4.69 -1.16
N ILE A 49 -1.04 5.72 -1.71
CA ILE A 49 0.28 6.20 -1.31
C ILE A 49 0.04 7.51 -0.57
N GLY A 50 0.04 7.41 0.76
CA GLY A 50 -0.28 8.52 1.62
C GLY A 50 0.96 9.26 2.13
N LEU A 51 0.80 10.56 2.33
CA LEU A 51 1.74 11.43 3.03
C LEU A 51 1.19 11.64 4.44
N THR A 52 2.04 11.64 5.49
CA THR A 52 1.56 11.76 6.88
C THR A 52 1.05 13.17 7.20
N PRO A 53 -0.10 13.31 7.91
CA PRO A 53 -1.05 12.27 8.27
C PRO A 53 -1.75 11.73 7.01
N PHE A 54 -1.99 10.40 6.94
CA PHE A 54 -2.49 9.64 5.76
C PHE A 54 -3.83 10.10 5.15
N THR A 55 -4.29 11.31 5.45
CA THR A 55 -5.43 12.02 4.86
C THR A 55 -5.08 12.70 3.53
N SER A 56 -3.80 12.80 3.18
CA SER A 56 -3.33 13.33 1.90
C SER A 56 -2.51 12.29 1.14
N GLY A 57 -2.60 12.28 -0.18
CA GLY A 57 -1.92 11.29 -1.00
C GLY A 57 -2.54 11.12 -2.37
N PHE A 58 -2.16 10.04 -3.04
CA PHE A 58 -2.70 9.65 -4.34
C PHE A 58 -2.99 8.15 -4.37
N VAL A 59 -3.90 7.76 -5.27
CA VAL A 59 -4.20 6.35 -5.55
C VAL A 59 -3.47 5.96 -6.83
N ALA A 60 -2.55 5.01 -6.73
CA ALA A 60 -1.88 4.40 -7.87
C ALA A 60 -2.58 3.08 -8.25
N PHE A 61 -2.84 2.89 -9.54
CA PHE A 61 -3.31 1.61 -10.07
C PHE A 61 -2.13 0.85 -10.67
N VAL A 62 -1.71 -0.22 -10.01
CA VAL A 62 -0.51 -0.99 -10.36
C VAL A 62 -0.88 -2.44 -10.61
N SER A 63 -0.04 -3.18 -11.35
CA SER A 63 -0.29 -4.60 -11.58
C SER A 63 -0.12 -5.35 -10.28
N ARG A 64 -0.99 -6.32 -9.99
CA ARG A 64 -0.90 -7.10 -8.74
C ARG A 64 0.47 -7.76 -8.53
N GLN A 65 1.13 -8.18 -9.61
CA GLN A 65 2.45 -8.80 -9.58
C GLN A 65 3.59 -7.83 -9.21
N ASP A 66 3.37 -6.51 -9.34
CA ASP A 66 4.37 -5.47 -9.07
C ASP A 66 4.29 -4.98 -7.60
N VAL A 67 3.46 -5.64 -6.77
CA VAL A 67 3.20 -5.26 -5.38
C VAL A 67 3.71 -6.34 -4.45
N ILE A 68 4.50 -5.92 -3.46
CA ILE A 68 5.01 -6.77 -2.40
C ILE A 68 4.15 -6.52 -1.16
N GLU A 69 3.30 -7.48 -0.78
CA GLU A 69 2.53 -7.40 0.47
C GLU A 69 3.48 -7.48 1.67
N LEU A 70 3.22 -6.66 2.68
CA LEU A 70 3.99 -6.63 3.92
C LEU A 70 3.14 -7.17 5.08
N ASP A 71 3.81 -7.81 6.04
CA ASP A 71 3.22 -8.23 7.31
C ASP A 71 3.21 -7.10 8.36
N LEU A 72 3.28 -5.84 7.92
CA LEU A 72 3.14 -4.67 8.79
C LEU A 72 1.66 -4.33 8.93
N THR A 73 1.24 -4.08 10.14
CA THR A 73 -0.08 -3.47 10.38
C THR A 73 -0.09 -2.02 9.86
N VAL A 74 -1.28 -1.49 9.58
CA VAL A 74 -1.46 -0.10 9.14
C VAL A 74 -0.89 0.90 10.16
N GLU A 75 -1.01 0.61 11.46
CA GLU A 75 -0.47 1.46 12.53
C GLU A 75 1.06 1.48 12.53
N GLU A 76 1.69 0.32 12.33
CA GLU A 76 3.15 0.21 12.25
C GLU A 76 3.71 0.90 11.01
N ALA A 77 3.04 0.74 9.87
CA ALA A 77 3.28 1.52 8.67
C ALA A 77 3.19 3.03 8.94
N ALA A 78 2.16 3.49 9.65
CA ALA A 78 2.00 4.88 10.02
C ALA A 78 3.15 5.42 10.86
N LYS A 79 3.63 4.64 11.84
CA LYS A 79 4.79 5.00 12.66
C LYS A 79 6.05 5.13 11.82
N LEU A 80 6.27 4.19 10.89
CA LEU A 80 7.42 4.23 10.00
C LEU A 80 7.40 5.50 9.13
N VAL A 81 6.28 5.82 8.48
CA VAL A 81 6.18 7.04 7.65
C VAL A 81 6.29 8.31 8.49
N ALA A 82 5.62 8.38 9.64
CA ALA A 82 5.68 9.55 10.53
C ALA A 82 7.09 9.82 11.07
N SER A 83 7.91 8.78 11.24
CA SER A 83 9.31 8.91 11.65
C SER A 83 10.27 9.25 10.49
N GLY A 84 9.78 9.34 9.26
CA GLY A 84 10.63 9.50 8.07
C GLY A 84 11.48 8.26 7.76
N GLY A 85 11.02 7.06 8.14
CA GLY A 85 11.74 5.81 7.92
C GLY A 85 12.75 5.45 9.01
N LEU A 86 12.72 6.10 10.17
CA LEU A 86 13.70 5.90 11.25
C LEU A 86 13.24 4.91 12.32
N VAL A 87 11.93 4.74 12.48
CA VAL A 87 11.34 3.87 13.52
C VAL A 87 10.63 2.70 12.84
N TYR A 88 11.23 1.52 12.97
CA TYR A 88 10.62 0.28 12.52
C TYR A 88 9.83 -0.37 13.65
N PRO A 89 8.67 -0.98 13.34
CA PRO A 89 8.02 -1.88 14.28
C PRO A 89 8.96 -3.03 14.63
N VAL A 90 8.84 -3.54 15.86
CA VAL A 90 9.77 -4.43 16.56
C VAL A 90 10.53 -5.39 15.63
N PRO A 91 11.86 -5.55 15.75
CA PRO A 91 12.64 -6.38 14.85
C PRO A 91 12.08 -7.80 14.82
N ARG A 92 11.55 -8.25 13.68
CA ARG A 92 11.64 -9.67 13.35
C ARG A 92 13.10 -9.84 12.94
N ASP A 93 13.87 -10.50 13.79
CA ASP A 93 15.30 -10.74 13.57
C ASP A 93 15.52 -11.16 12.11
N VAL A 94 16.03 -10.24 11.30
CA VAL A 94 16.68 -10.59 10.06
C VAL A 94 18.12 -10.87 10.48
N GLU A 95 18.44 -12.16 10.61
CA GLU A 95 19.83 -12.58 10.72
C GLU A 95 20.63 -11.85 9.64
N PRO A 96 21.65 -11.06 10.01
CA PRO A 96 22.49 -10.42 9.01
C PRO A 96 23.14 -11.52 8.16
N LEU A 97 23.07 -11.36 6.83
CA LEU A 97 23.83 -12.16 5.88
C LEU A 97 25.34 -12.05 6.13
#